data_AF-A0A2A5C3N7-F1
#
_entry.id   AF-A0A2A5C3N7-F1
#
_cell.length_a   1.000
_cell.length_b   1.000
_cell.length_c   1.000
_cell.angle_alpha   90.00
_cell.angle_beta   90.00
_cell.angle_gamma   90.00
#
_symmetry.space_group_name_H-M   'P 1'
#
loop_
_entity.id
_entity.type
_entity.pdbx_description
1 polymer ?
#
loop_
_entity_poly.entity_id
_entity_poly.type
_entity_poly.pdbx_seq_one_letter_code
_entity_poly.pdbx_strand_id
1 'polypeptide(L)'
;MVKIVIFTGDLNFSVIRGVFEILDVVPEVKKILIIEEKQPVSFFKKIKRQKFNIKKNGWRWVLHIFITILNSLKLKSNIHNTRRSGEKFTFTDLMKHPLVEYFEFTSIHSEACLSLIEREKVDLGISMAAPILKKELFTLPRLGTINLHKGKLPNYKGMPAGYWEIHNGETEVGVTVHKIVAGLDAGDILVEDNIPVYKFSTAGGVRVQLDELGIKLVTNAVSVILEGTANFAPQIGSGKLYRKPTLKESSLENKKILMLEGYNSKKEFIKKILMNLYVLFRKAVKIILKKERKKAVSILLFHRVSDEFRDNVTIGVEQFDSLIGFLAQNYQILTLKDILNNPPPIGIKPSVIIRLTSQLE
;
A
#
# COMPACT_ATOMS: atom_id res chain seq x y z
N MET A 1 28.64 4.66 12.72
CA MET A 1 27.20 4.47 13.00
C MET A 1 26.45 5.18 11.90
N VAL A 2 25.56 4.49 11.19
CA VAL A 2 24.90 5.07 10.01
C VAL A 2 23.56 5.69 10.42
N LYS A 3 23.33 6.93 10.00
CA LYS A 3 22.05 7.63 10.11
C LYS A 3 21.41 7.75 8.75
N ILE A 4 20.13 7.37 8.64
CA ILE A 4 19.35 7.46 7.40
C ILE A 4 18.23 8.47 7.59
N VAL A 5 17.92 9.24 6.55
CA VAL A 5 16.68 10.02 6.46
C VAL A 5 15.79 9.46 5.35
N ILE A 6 14.52 9.23 5.67
CA ILE A 6 13.50 8.80 4.72
C ILE A 6 12.52 9.94 4.52
N PHE A 7 12.43 10.42 3.28
CA PHE A 7 11.45 11.43 2.86
C PHE A 7 10.21 10.74 2.31
N THR A 8 9.03 11.18 2.75
CA THR A 8 7.74 10.69 2.27
C THR A 8 6.67 11.79 2.25
N GLY A 9 5.64 11.63 1.42
CA GLY A 9 4.40 12.41 1.50
C GLY A 9 3.21 11.62 2.04
N ASP A 10 3.41 10.33 2.35
CA ASP A 10 2.40 9.44 2.91
C ASP A 10 3.06 8.22 3.56
N LEU A 11 2.77 7.98 4.83
CA LEU A 11 3.17 6.78 5.57
C LEU A 11 2.37 5.54 5.17
N ASN A 12 2.50 5.17 3.90
CA ASN A 12 1.91 3.96 3.35
C ASN A 12 2.69 2.70 3.73
N PHE A 13 2.12 1.55 3.38
CA PHE A 13 2.69 0.22 3.62
C PHE A 13 4.16 0.09 3.19
N SER A 14 4.54 0.57 2.00
CA SER A 14 5.92 0.46 1.52
C SER A 14 6.91 1.20 2.41
N VAL A 15 6.53 2.38 2.92
CA VAL A 15 7.40 3.18 3.78
C VAL A 15 7.56 2.50 5.13
N ILE A 16 6.43 2.14 5.77
CA ILE A 16 6.44 1.51 7.10
C ILE A 16 7.25 0.20 7.08
N ARG A 17 6.91 -0.71 6.17
CA ARG A 17 7.60 -1.99 6.07
C ARG A 17 9.03 -1.84 5.58
N GLY A 18 9.31 -0.91 4.66
CA GLY A 18 10.67 -0.63 4.21
C GLY A 18 11.58 -0.17 5.34
N VAL A 19 11.08 0.62 6.29
CA VAL A 19 11.86 1.03 7.47
C VAL A 19 12.25 -0.18 8.32
N PHE A 20 11.30 -1.05 8.62
CA PHE A 20 11.58 -2.26 9.40
C PHE A 20 12.55 -3.20 8.69
N GLU A 21 12.35 -3.45 7.39
CA GLU A 21 13.26 -4.30 6.61
C GLU A 21 14.69 -3.76 6.61
N ILE A 22 14.87 -2.44 6.46
CA ILE A 22 16.20 -1.81 6.55
C ILE A 22 16.82 -2.01 7.93
N LEU A 23 16.05 -1.83 9.00
CA LEU A 23 16.55 -2.01 10.37
C LEU A 23 16.91 -3.46 10.68
N ASP A 24 16.17 -4.41 10.13
CA ASP A 24 16.36 -5.84 10.35
C ASP A 24 17.56 -6.38 9.54
N VAL A 25 17.73 -5.93 8.30
CA VAL A 25 18.73 -6.46 7.36
C VAL A 25 20.06 -5.70 7.43
N VAL A 26 20.05 -4.43 7.84
CA VAL A 26 21.23 -3.54 7.77
C VAL A 26 21.66 -3.10 9.18
N PRO A 27 22.45 -3.92 9.90
CA PRO A 27 22.77 -3.70 11.33
C PRO A 27 23.60 -2.44 11.61
N GLU A 28 24.23 -1.86 10.60
CA GLU A 28 25.01 -0.60 10.67
C GLU A 28 24.11 0.61 10.90
N VAL A 29 22.82 0.52 10.54
CA VAL A 29 21.84 1.58 10.72
C VAL A 29 21.49 1.72 12.19
N LYS A 30 21.86 2.85 12.78
CA LYS A 30 21.62 3.15 14.20
C LYS A 30 20.58 4.24 14.44
N LYS A 31 20.12 4.91 13.38
CA LYS A 31 19.04 5.91 13.45
C LYS A 31 18.38 6.08 12.09
N ILE A 32 17.05 6.10 12.08
CA ILE A 32 16.25 6.47 10.91
C ILE A 32 15.37 7.66 11.29
N LEU A 33 15.53 8.76 10.55
CA LEU A 33 14.65 9.92 10.61
C LEU A 33 13.61 9.80 9.51
N ILE A 34 12.33 9.78 9.87
CA ILE A 34 11.24 9.81 8.91
C ILE A 34 10.71 11.25 8.83
N ILE A 35 10.78 11.83 7.65
CA ILE A 35 10.32 13.19 7.37
C ILE A 35 9.12 13.10 6.43
N GLU A 36 7.93 13.41 6.96
CA GLU A 36 6.69 13.42 6.18
C GLU A 36 6.25 14.85 5.83
N GLU A 37 6.04 15.12 4.53
CA GLU A 37 5.32 16.32 4.11
C GLU A 37 3.83 16.14 4.25
N LYS A 38 3.23 16.81 5.23
CA LYS A 38 1.79 16.80 5.47
C LYS A 38 1.22 18.17 5.23
N GLN A 39 0.79 18.43 3.99
CA GLN A 39 0.11 19.69 3.68
C GLN A 39 -1.36 19.65 4.11
N PRO A 40 -1.78 20.42 5.14
CA PRO A 40 -3.20 20.59 5.42
C PRO A 40 -3.86 21.27 4.23
N VAL A 41 -4.70 20.54 3.50
CA VAL A 41 -5.46 21.12 2.39
C VAL A 41 -6.65 21.89 2.97
N SER A 42 -6.55 23.22 3.00
CA SER A 42 -7.65 24.11 3.38
C SER A 42 -8.97 23.75 2.67
N PHE A 43 -10.08 23.90 3.38
CA PHE A 43 -11.43 23.67 2.86
C PHE A 43 -11.70 24.43 1.55
N PHE A 44 -11.28 25.70 1.47
CA PHE A 44 -11.40 26.49 0.24
C PHE A 44 -10.57 25.93 -0.91
N LYS A 45 -9.36 25.43 -0.64
CA LYS A 45 -8.51 24.77 -1.64
C LYS A 45 -9.14 23.46 -2.12
N LYS A 46 -9.82 22.70 -1.22
CA LYS A 46 -10.63 21.54 -1.61
C LYS A 46 -11.77 21.94 -2.54
N ILE A 47 -12.56 22.96 -2.19
CA ILE A 47 -13.65 23.44 -3.06
C ILE A 47 -13.13 23.90 -4.42
N LYS A 48 -12.05 24.70 -4.45
CA LYS A 48 -11.45 25.18 -5.70
C LYS A 48 -11.00 24.03 -6.59
N ARG A 49 -10.39 22.99 -6.01
CA ARG A 49 -10.06 21.74 -6.73
C ARG A 49 -11.30 21.05 -7.28
N GLN A 50 -12.39 20.97 -6.52
CA GLN A 50 -13.64 20.37 -7.01
C GLN A 50 -14.23 21.18 -8.16
N LYS A 51 -14.31 22.51 -8.04
CA LYS A 51 -14.78 23.39 -9.13
C LYS A 51 -13.93 23.22 -10.39
N PHE A 52 -12.61 23.18 -10.26
CA PHE A 52 -11.70 22.94 -11.38
C PHE A 52 -11.96 21.57 -12.04
N ASN A 53 -12.11 20.51 -11.25
CA ASN A 53 -12.37 19.17 -11.79
C ASN A 53 -13.75 19.03 -12.43
N ILE A 54 -14.78 19.71 -11.92
CA ILE A 54 -16.09 19.81 -12.55
C ILE A 54 -15.99 20.55 -13.89
N LYS A 55 -15.26 21.68 -13.94
CA LYS A 55 -15.03 22.41 -15.20
C LYS A 55 -14.30 21.53 -16.24
N LYS A 56 -13.32 20.74 -15.79
CA LYS A 56 -12.51 19.87 -16.67
C LYS A 56 -13.25 18.62 -17.14
N ASN A 57 -14.10 18.01 -16.32
CA ASN A 57 -14.66 16.68 -16.58
C ASN A 57 -16.21 16.63 -16.58
N GLY A 58 -16.89 17.75 -16.35
CA GLY A 58 -18.34 17.87 -16.31
C GLY A 58 -19.01 17.03 -15.21
N TRP A 59 -20.25 16.61 -15.47
CA TRP A 59 -21.06 15.79 -14.55
C TRP A 59 -20.42 14.44 -14.21
N ARG A 60 -19.52 13.93 -15.06
CA ARG A 60 -18.80 12.66 -14.84
C ARG A 60 -17.92 12.72 -13.58
N TRP A 61 -17.41 13.90 -13.22
CA TRP A 61 -16.66 14.08 -11.96
C TRP A 61 -17.54 13.91 -10.73
N VAL A 62 -18.77 14.43 -10.77
CA VAL A 62 -19.73 14.27 -9.66
C VAL A 62 -20.07 12.80 -9.47
N LEU A 63 -20.33 12.08 -10.56
CA LEU A 63 -20.56 10.63 -10.53
C LEU A 63 -19.32 9.89 -9.99
N HIS A 64 -18.12 10.26 -10.43
CA HIS A 64 -16.86 9.68 -9.95
C HIS A 64 -16.69 9.87 -8.44
N ILE A 65 -16.96 11.07 -7.91
CA ILE A 65 -16.93 11.33 -6.46
C ILE A 65 -17.94 10.45 -5.75
N PHE A 66 -19.18 10.40 -6.24
CA PHE A 66 -20.23 9.59 -5.64
C PHE A 66 -19.83 8.12 -5.56
N ILE A 67 -19.36 7.52 -6.67
CA ILE A 67 -18.86 6.14 -6.71
C ILE A 67 -17.67 5.96 -5.75
N THR A 68 -16.73 6.91 -5.72
CA THR A 68 -15.57 6.85 -4.83
C THR A 68 -15.99 6.86 -3.36
N ILE A 69 -16.97 7.68 -2.99
CA ILE A 69 -17.54 7.71 -1.64
C ILE A 69 -18.21 6.36 -1.33
N LEU A 70 -19.08 5.85 -2.21
CA LEU A 70 -19.74 4.56 -2.02
C LEU A 70 -18.73 3.41 -1.84
N ASN A 71 -17.68 3.38 -2.66
CA ASN A 71 -16.60 2.41 -2.54
C ASN A 71 -15.84 2.58 -1.22
N SER A 72 -15.55 3.82 -0.81
CA SER A 72 -14.88 4.09 0.46
C SER A 72 -15.71 3.61 1.67
N LEU A 73 -17.04 3.69 1.60
CA LEU A 73 -17.95 3.17 2.63
C LEU A 73 -17.99 1.63 2.65
N LYS A 74 -17.71 0.96 1.53
CA LYS A 74 -17.47 -0.49 1.51
C LYS A 74 -16.14 -0.86 2.16
N LEU A 75 -15.06 -0.17 1.82
CA LEU A 75 -13.70 -0.42 2.36
C LEU A 75 -13.59 -0.08 3.85
N LYS A 76 -14.20 1.02 4.30
CA LYS A 76 -14.12 1.49 5.70
C LYS A 76 -14.77 0.55 6.70
N SER A 77 -15.67 -0.36 6.29
CA SER A 77 -16.35 -1.22 7.25
C SER A 77 -15.55 -2.45 7.68
N ASN A 78 -14.35 -2.71 7.13
CA ASN A 78 -13.56 -3.92 7.43
C ASN A 78 -12.03 -3.69 7.55
N ILE A 79 -11.52 -2.44 7.52
CA ILE A 79 -10.06 -2.23 7.32
C ILE A 79 -9.41 -1.26 8.31
N HIS A 80 -10.15 -0.44 9.07
CA HIS A 80 -9.49 0.61 9.86
C HIS A 80 -9.11 0.26 11.30
N ASN A 81 -9.65 -0.80 11.89
CA ASN A 81 -9.30 -1.18 13.27
C ASN A 81 -8.84 -2.63 13.44
N THR A 82 -8.57 -3.33 12.34
CA THR A 82 -8.00 -4.68 12.39
C THR A 82 -6.74 -4.65 11.55
N ARG A 83 -5.59 -5.03 12.13
CA ARG A 83 -4.39 -5.45 11.38
C ARG A 83 -4.87 -6.13 10.11
N ARG A 84 -4.45 -5.70 8.91
CA ARG A 84 -4.68 -6.58 7.75
C ARG A 84 -4.00 -7.89 8.13
N SER A 85 -4.74 -8.99 8.04
CA SER A 85 -4.22 -10.30 8.41
C SER A 85 -2.84 -10.48 7.76
N GLY A 86 -1.78 -10.66 8.57
CA GLY A 86 -0.39 -10.79 8.10
C GLY A 86 0.48 -9.52 8.17
N GLU A 87 -0.05 -8.33 8.48
CA GLU A 87 0.78 -7.15 8.74
C GLU A 87 1.50 -7.30 10.09
N LYS A 88 2.77 -7.73 10.05
CA LYS A 88 3.69 -7.75 11.22
C LYS A 88 4.03 -6.34 11.72
N PHE A 89 3.88 -5.32 10.87
CA PHE A 89 4.38 -3.97 11.11
C PHE A 89 3.27 -2.93 11.03
N THR A 90 3.02 -2.20 12.12
CA THR A 90 2.05 -1.09 12.14
C THR A 90 2.74 0.26 12.28
N PHE A 91 2.03 1.34 11.93
CA PHE A 91 2.47 2.70 12.22
C PHE A 91 2.77 2.90 13.71
N THR A 92 1.94 2.33 14.59
CA THR A 92 2.15 2.42 16.04
C THR A 92 3.42 1.71 16.48
N ASP A 93 3.76 0.57 15.88
CA ASP A 93 5.00 -0.16 16.18
C ASP A 93 6.21 0.64 15.68
N LEU A 94 6.12 1.18 14.46
CA LEU A 94 7.16 2.02 13.88
C LEU A 94 7.48 3.22 14.79
N MET A 95 6.43 3.85 15.33
CA MET A 95 6.60 5.00 16.20
C MET A 95 7.16 4.70 17.59
N LYS A 96 7.13 3.44 18.00
CA LYS A 96 7.73 2.98 19.27
C LYS A 96 9.14 2.44 19.09
N HIS A 97 9.61 2.30 17.85
CA HIS A 97 10.91 1.71 17.58
C HIS A 97 12.03 2.64 18.10
N PRO A 98 12.98 2.15 18.91
CA PRO A 98 13.96 2.99 19.59
C PRO A 98 14.95 3.70 18.64
N LEU A 99 15.09 3.20 17.41
CA LEU A 99 15.97 3.77 16.39
C LEU A 99 15.24 4.68 15.39
N VAL A 100 13.92 4.90 15.55
CA VAL A 100 13.11 5.68 14.62
C VAL A 100 12.66 6.99 15.28
N GLU A 101 12.93 8.10 14.60
CA GLU A 101 12.37 9.41 14.94
C GLU A 101 11.50 9.90 13.78
N TYR A 102 10.35 10.48 14.09
CA TYR A 102 9.38 10.95 13.09
C TYR A 102 9.11 12.42 13.24
N PHE A 103 9.11 13.11 12.10
CA PHE A 103 8.88 14.54 12.01
C PHE A 103 7.87 14.85 10.91
N GLU A 104 6.83 15.60 11.25
CA GLU A 104 5.86 16.14 10.30
C GLU A 104 6.24 17.59 9.95
N PHE A 105 6.26 17.91 8.66
CA PHE A 105 6.42 19.28 8.19
C PHE A 105 5.31 19.65 7.21
N THR A 106 4.92 20.93 7.21
CA THR A 106 4.06 21.47 6.14
C THR A 106 4.81 21.52 4.80
N SER A 107 6.13 21.72 4.85
CA SER A 107 7.02 21.71 3.70
C SER A 107 8.34 21.08 4.12
N ILE A 108 8.79 20.06 3.39
CA ILE A 108 10.09 19.41 3.67
C ILE A 108 11.28 20.27 3.22
N HIS A 109 11.01 21.35 2.47
CA HIS A 109 12.00 22.39 2.13
C HIS A 109 11.96 23.59 3.08
N SER A 110 11.30 23.47 4.23
CA SER A 110 11.33 24.53 5.24
C SER A 110 12.71 24.62 5.91
N GLU A 111 13.11 25.82 6.32
CA GLU A 111 14.38 26.04 7.02
C GLU A 111 14.54 25.12 8.22
N ALA A 112 13.48 24.96 9.02
CA ALA A 112 13.46 24.06 10.17
C ALA A 112 13.77 22.59 9.81
N CYS A 113 13.29 22.12 8.64
CA CYS A 113 13.57 20.77 8.16
C CYS A 113 15.03 20.64 7.67
N LEU A 114 15.52 21.63 6.91
CA LEU A 114 16.90 21.66 6.44
C LEU A 114 17.89 21.69 7.62
N SER A 115 17.68 22.57 8.60
CA SER A 115 18.51 22.66 9.80
C SER A 115 18.47 21.38 10.66
N LEU A 116 17.32 20.70 10.72
CA LEU A 116 17.21 19.40 11.40
C LEU A 116 18.13 18.37 10.74
N ILE A 117 18.03 18.20 9.42
CA ILE A 117 18.82 17.19 8.68
C ILE A 117 20.31 17.49 8.77
N GLU A 118 20.70 18.77 8.63
CA GLU A 118 22.09 19.21 8.75
C GLU A 118 22.66 18.93 10.14
N ARG A 119 21.92 19.29 11.21
CA ARG A 119 22.33 19.02 12.60
C ARG A 119 22.49 17.53 12.87
N GLU A 120 21.62 16.71 12.31
CA GLU A 120 21.65 15.26 12.52
C GLU A 120 22.82 14.58 11.82
N LYS A 121 23.47 15.25 10.85
CA LYS A 121 24.60 14.72 10.06
C LYS A 121 24.25 13.38 9.43
N VAL A 122 23.18 13.37 8.66
CA VAL A 122 22.65 12.16 8.04
C VAL A 122 23.63 11.61 6.99
N ASP A 123 23.80 10.29 6.94
CA ASP A 123 24.68 9.62 5.99
C ASP A 123 23.99 9.37 4.65
N LEU A 124 22.78 8.82 4.64
CA LEU A 124 22.07 8.45 3.42
C LEU A 124 20.63 8.97 3.43
N GLY A 125 20.20 9.56 2.31
CA GLY A 125 18.81 9.91 2.08
C GLY A 125 18.09 8.86 1.24
N ILE A 126 16.81 8.62 1.55
CA ILE A 126 15.93 7.76 0.77
C ILE A 126 14.61 8.50 0.50
N SER A 127 14.22 8.63 -0.76
CA SER A 127 12.91 9.10 -1.17
C SER A 127 11.99 7.91 -1.43
N MET A 128 10.91 7.82 -0.66
CA MET A 128 9.88 6.79 -0.81
C MET A 128 8.50 7.45 -0.80
N ALA A 129 7.85 7.54 -1.95
CA ALA A 129 6.57 8.25 -2.10
C ALA A 129 6.63 9.72 -1.62
N ALA A 130 7.78 10.37 -1.73
CA ALA A 130 8.00 11.76 -1.36
C ALA A 130 7.44 12.74 -2.41
N PRO A 131 7.17 14.01 -2.02
CA PRO A 131 7.09 15.11 -2.99
C PRO A 131 8.46 15.32 -3.65
N ILE A 132 8.55 16.27 -4.59
CA ILE A 132 9.81 16.56 -5.29
C ILE A 132 10.85 17.09 -4.27
N LEU A 133 12.00 16.43 -4.18
CA LEU A 133 13.14 16.90 -3.40
C LEU A 133 13.95 17.93 -4.21
N LYS A 134 14.18 19.11 -3.63
CA LYS A 134 15.06 20.12 -4.23
C LYS A 134 16.52 19.83 -3.90
N LYS A 135 17.43 20.44 -4.66
CA LYS A 135 18.89 20.27 -4.51
C LYS A 135 19.35 20.46 -3.08
N GLU A 136 18.94 21.56 -2.45
CA GLU A 136 19.23 21.89 -1.05
C GLU A 136 18.87 20.80 -0.04
N LEU A 137 17.96 19.87 -0.39
CA LEU A 137 17.51 18.79 0.47
C LEU A 137 18.20 17.46 0.11
N PHE A 138 18.21 17.08 -1.18
CA PHE A 138 18.75 15.77 -1.59
C PHE A 138 20.28 15.67 -1.54
N THR A 139 20.99 16.80 -1.44
CA THR A 139 22.44 16.83 -1.29
C THR A 139 22.91 16.91 0.16
N LEU A 140 22.03 17.06 1.14
CA LEU A 140 22.42 17.14 2.56
C LEU A 140 23.01 15.83 3.10
N PRO A 141 22.45 14.64 2.79
CA PRO A 141 23.04 13.41 3.26
C PRO A 141 24.41 13.17 2.63
N ARG A 142 25.39 12.75 3.44
CA ARG A 142 26.81 12.60 3.03
C ARG A 142 27.02 11.71 1.80
N LEU A 143 26.24 10.64 1.66
CA LEU A 143 26.28 9.67 0.57
C LEU A 143 25.26 9.99 -0.54
N GLY A 144 24.61 11.16 -0.46
CA GLY A 144 23.53 11.57 -1.34
C GLY A 144 22.19 10.94 -1.00
N THR A 145 21.23 11.08 -1.91
CA THR A 145 19.86 10.57 -1.74
C THR A 145 19.51 9.66 -2.91
N ILE A 146 18.98 8.48 -2.60
CA ILE A 146 18.39 7.55 -3.57
C ILE A 146 16.87 7.63 -3.57
N ASN A 147 16.23 7.26 -4.67
CA ASN A 147 14.79 7.21 -4.81
C ASN A 147 14.33 5.80 -5.17
N LEU A 148 13.24 5.35 -4.52
CA LEU A 148 12.53 4.13 -4.90
C LEU A 148 11.43 4.46 -5.90
N HIS A 149 11.69 4.20 -7.18
CA HIS A 149 10.76 4.45 -8.28
C HIS A 149 10.05 3.17 -8.74
N LYS A 150 8.73 3.13 -8.72
CA LYS A 150 7.93 1.94 -9.09
C LYS A 150 7.58 1.92 -10.58
N GLY A 151 8.63 1.92 -11.41
CA GLY A 151 8.57 1.71 -12.86
C GLY A 151 9.96 1.50 -13.47
N LYS A 152 10.01 1.05 -14.73
CA LYS A 152 11.24 0.91 -15.52
C LYS A 152 11.79 2.27 -15.96
N LEU A 153 13.01 2.61 -15.56
CA LEU A 153 13.72 3.79 -16.07
C LEU A 153 14.64 3.41 -17.25
N PRO A 154 14.86 4.33 -18.21
CA PRO A 154 14.34 5.69 -18.29
C PRO A 154 12.88 5.80 -18.77
N ASN A 155 12.26 4.69 -19.21
CA ASN A 155 11.04 4.68 -20.03
C ASN A 155 9.79 5.30 -19.36
N TYR A 156 9.62 5.08 -18.06
CA TYR A 156 8.40 5.41 -17.31
C TYR A 156 8.67 6.38 -16.15
N LYS A 157 9.13 7.59 -16.46
CA LYS A 157 9.37 8.65 -15.45
C LYS A 157 8.05 9.19 -14.89
N GLY A 158 8.09 9.72 -13.67
CA GLY A 158 6.94 10.33 -13.00
C GLY A 158 6.01 9.31 -12.36
N MET A 159 4.70 9.61 -12.29
CA MET A 159 3.80 8.83 -11.43
C MET A 159 2.37 8.71 -11.96
N PRO A 160 1.64 7.62 -11.62
CA PRO A 160 2.14 6.36 -11.05
C PRO A 160 2.69 5.45 -12.15
N ALA A 161 3.99 5.14 -12.16
CA ALA A 161 4.65 4.48 -13.29
C ALA A 161 4.12 3.07 -13.60
N GLY A 162 4.01 2.17 -12.61
CA GLY A 162 3.42 0.83 -12.82
C GLY A 162 1.98 0.82 -13.37
N TYR A 163 1.18 1.87 -13.10
CA TYR A 163 -0.13 2.01 -13.77
C TYR A 163 0.04 2.26 -15.27
N TRP A 164 1.01 3.11 -15.64
CA TRP A 164 1.25 3.45 -17.04
C TRP A 164 1.88 2.31 -17.83
N GLU A 165 2.71 1.50 -17.20
CA GLU A 165 3.24 0.27 -17.81
C GLU A 165 2.08 -0.70 -18.16
N ILE A 166 1.18 -0.97 -17.21
CA ILE A 166 -0.03 -1.78 -17.47
C ILE A 166 -0.91 -1.12 -18.53
N HIS A 167 -1.10 0.20 -18.44
CA HIS A 167 -1.96 0.95 -19.36
C HIS A 167 -1.47 0.83 -20.80
N ASN A 168 -0.15 0.85 -21.01
CA ASN A 168 0.48 0.75 -22.32
C ASN A 168 0.62 -0.70 -22.81
N GLY A 169 0.21 -1.68 -22.01
CA GLY A 169 0.23 -3.09 -22.40
C GLY A 169 1.57 -3.80 -22.21
N GLU A 170 2.42 -3.30 -21.30
CA GLU A 170 3.66 -3.98 -20.96
C GLU A 170 3.40 -5.37 -20.38
N THR A 171 4.22 -6.34 -20.76
CA THR A 171 4.17 -7.73 -20.25
C THR A 171 4.89 -7.89 -18.91
N GLU A 172 5.63 -6.86 -18.50
CA GLU A 172 6.36 -6.77 -17.24
C GLU A 172 6.32 -5.33 -16.72
N VAL A 173 6.34 -5.17 -15.40
CA VAL A 173 6.38 -3.86 -14.73
C VAL A 173 7.55 -3.81 -13.77
N GLY A 174 8.21 -2.66 -13.67
CA GLY A 174 9.50 -2.56 -13.02
C GLY A 174 9.51 -1.79 -11.71
N VAL A 175 10.59 -1.95 -10.97
CA VAL A 175 11.02 -1.07 -9.89
C VAL A 175 12.48 -0.71 -10.10
N THR A 176 12.82 0.56 -9.93
CA THR A 176 14.17 1.08 -10.07
C THR A 176 14.58 1.83 -8.80
N VAL A 177 15.80 1.58 -8.31
CA VAL A 177 16.46 2.40 -7.29
C VAL A 177 17.57 3.20 -7.97
N HIS A 178 17.50 4.53 -7.87
CA HIS A 178 18.42 5.42 -8.57
C HIS A 178 18.80 6.64 -7.71
N LYS A 179 19.89 7.33 -8.04
CA LYS A 179 20.26 8.61 -7.40
C LYS A 179 19.24 9.69 -7.75
N ILE A 180 18.99 10.59 -6.80
CA ILE A 180 18.27 11.81 -7.07
C ILE A 180 19.24 12.85 -7.63
N VAL A 181 18.82 13.49 -8.73
CA VAL A 181 19.47 14.64 -9.35
C VAL A 181 18.41 15.71 -9.61
N ALA A 182 18.80 16.87 -10.15
CA ALA A 182 17.86 17.96 -10.42
C ALA A 182 16.72 17.58 -11.40
N GLY A 183 16.98 16.65 -12.33
CA GLY A 183 15.97 16.10 -13.24
C GLY A 183 15.12 15.02 -12.58
N LEU A 184 13.81 15.03 -12.85
CA LEU A 184 12.88 14.03 -12.34
C LEU A 184 13.21 12.64 -12.90
N ASP A 185 13.43 11.69 -11.99
CA ASP A 185 13.77 10.28 -12.28
C ASP A 185 14.88 10.13 -13.33
N ALA A 186 15.91 10.97 -13.25
CA ALA A 186 16.95 11.09 -14.27
C ALA A 186 18.36 10.73 -13.79
N GLY A 187 18.53 10.40 -12.51
CA GLY A 187 19.85 10.06 -11.96
C GLY A 187 20.25 8.63 -12.27
N ASP A 188 21.53 8.34 -12.05
CA ASP A 188 22.13 7.03 -12.30
C ASP A 188 21.41 5.93 -11.50
N ILE A 189 21.20 4.80 -12.17
CA ILE A 189 20.51 3.63 -11.63
C ILE A 189 21.51 2.79 -10.83
N LEU A 190 21.10 2.34 -9.64
CA LEU A 190 21.84 1.37 -8.85
C LEU A 190 21.38 -0.05 -9.15
N VAL A 191 20.07 -0.27 -9.09
CA VAL A 191 19.45 -1.58 -9.29
C VAL A 191 18.04 -1.42 -9.82
N GLU A 192 17.65 -2.34 -10.68
CA GLU A 192 16.30 -2.49 -11.20
C GLU A 192 15.89 -3.96 -11.17
N ASP A 193 14.60 -4.21 -11.03
CA ASP A 193 14.01 -5.55 -11.13
C ASP A 193 12.56 -5.41 -11.60
N ASN A 194 11.95 -6.51 -12.03
CA ASN A 194 10.60 -6.49 -12.59
C ASN A 194 9.75 -7.68 -12.15
N ILE A 195 8.45 -7.57 -12.42
CA ILE A 195 7.48 -8.64 -12.24
C ILE A 195 6.64 -8.81 -13.51
N PRO A 196 6.22 -10.04 -13.85
CA PRO A 196 5.37 -10.29 -15.00
C PRO A 196 3.95 -9.74 -14.79
N VAL A 197 3.34 -9.27 -15.87
CA VAL A 197 1.94 -8.84 -15.94
C VAL A 197 1.11 -9.98 -16.53
N TYR A 198 0.24 -10.56 -15.72
CA TYR A 198 -0.66 -11.63 -16.14
C TYR A 198 -1.98 -11.08 -16.71
N LYS A 199 -2.70 -11.93 -17.45
CA LYS A 199 -4.00 -11.60 -18.09
C LYS A 199 -5.04 -10.97 -17.14
N PHE A 200 -5.02 -11.36 -15.88
CA PHE A 200 -5.96 -10.89 -14.86
C PHE A 200 -5.32 -9.94 -13.83
N SER A 201 -4.10 -9.47 -14.09
CA SER A 201 -3.45 -8.47 -13.26
C SER A 201 -4.27 -7.18 -13.24
N THR A 202 -4.51 -6.66 -12.05
CA THR A 202 -5.14 -5.34 -11.86
C THR A 202 -4.10 -4.34 -11.41
N ALA A 203 -4.26 -3.06 -11.73
CA ALA A 203 -3.36 -2.00 -11.26
C ALA A 203 -3.22 -1.98 -9.73
N GLY A 204 -4.29 -2.32 -9.00
CA GLY A 204 -4.27 -2.42 -7.54
C GLY A 204 -3.42 -3.59 -7.04
N GLY A 205 -3.54 -4.77 -7.66
CA GLY A 205 -2.76 -5.96 -7.30
C GLY A 205 -1.29 -5.82 -7.68
N VAL A 206 -1.00 -5.33 -8.89
CA VAL A 206 0.36 -5.02 -9.34
C VAL A 206 1.04 -4.01 -8.42
N ARG A 207 0.33 -2.97 -7.98
CA ARG A 207 0.88 -2.02 -7.00
C ARG A 207 1.40 -2.71 -5.74
N VAL A 208 0.65 -3.67 -5.19
CA VAL A 208 1.09 -4.41 -3.99
C VAL A 208 2.36 -5.21 -4.29
N GLN A 209 2.44 -5.88 -5.44
CA GLN A 209 3.64 -6.62 -5.82
C GLN A 209 4.86 -5.70 -6.04
N LEU A 210 4.66 -4.52 -6.64
CA LEU A 210 5.70 -3.50 -6.77
C LEU A 210 6.13 -2.90 -5.42
N ASP A 211 5.20 -2.78 -4.46
CA ASP A 211 5.50 -2.37 -3.09
C ASP A 211 6.47 -3.37 -2.43
N GLU A 212 6.19 -4.67 -2.55
CA GLU A 212 7.04 -5.76 -2.03
C GLU A 212 8.42 -5.78 -2.68
N LEU A 213 8.46 -5.80 -4.03
CA LEU A 213 9.71 -5.81 -4.78
C LEU A 213 10.57 -4.59 -4.46
N GLY A 214 9.94 -3.42 -4.36
CA GLY A 214 10.64 -2.19 -4.05
C GLY A 214 11.24 -2.12 -2.65
N ILE A 215 10.59 -2.73 -1.65
CA ILE A 215 11.15 -2.85 -0.30
C ILE A 215 12.41 -3.71 -0.33
N LYS A 216 12.38 -4.85 -1.02
CA LYS A 216 13.56 -5.71 -1.19
C LYS A 216 14.71 -4.97 -1.87
N LEU A 217 14.43 -4.30 -2.99
CA LEU A 217 15.45 -3.57 -3.74
C LEU A 217 16.05 -2.40 -2.96
N VAL A 218 15.23 -1.58 -2.29
CA VAL A 218 15.75 -0.44 -1.54
C VAL A 218 16.57 -0.89 -0.34
N THR A 219 16.19 -2.00 0.32
CA THR A 219 16.95 -2.56 1.43
C THR A 219 18.33 -3.06 0.98
N ASN A 220 18.37 -3.83 -0.10
CA ASN A 220 19.64 -4.29 -0.69
C ASN A 220 20.49 -3.11 -1.15
N ALA A 221 19.87 -2.10 -1.77
CA ALA A 221 20.55 -0.87 -2.18
C ALA A 221 21.21 -0.15 -1.00
N VAL A 222 20.53 -0.06 0.15
CA VAL A 222 21.10 0.52 1.37
C VAL A 222 22.34 -0.27 1.81
N SER A 223 22.27 -1.60 1.88
CA SER A 223 23.42 -2.44 2.29
C SER A 223 24.65 -2.20 1.38
N VAL A 224 24.50 -2.33 0.06
CA VAL A 224 25.64 -2.15 -0.87
C VAL A 224 26.19 -0.72 -0.89
N ILE A 225 25.36 0.30 -0.63
CA ILE A 225 25.83 1.69 -0.49
C ILE A 225 26.69 1.86 0.77
N LEU A 226 26.26 1.28 1.90
CA LEU A 226 26.99 1.40 3.16
C LEU A 226 28.26 0.56 3.20
N GLU A 227 28.28 -0.57 2.49
CA GLU A 227 29.47 -1.39 2.26
C GLU A 227 30.47 -0.74 1.30
N GLY A 228 30.07 0.31 0.57
CA GLY A 228 30.92 0.98 -0.40
C GLY A 228 31.10 0.21 -1.72
N THR A 229 30.24 -0.78 -1.99
CA THR A 229 30.26 -1.64 -3.18
C THR A 229 29.23 -1.23 -4.24
N ALA A 230 28.41 -0.21 -3.95
CA ALA A 230 27.40 0.29 -4.87
C ALA A 230 28.00 0.80 -6.19
N ASN A 231 27.51 0.23 -7.30
CA ASN A 231 27.86 0.66 -8.65
C ASN A 231 26.65 1.33 -9.31
N PHE A 232 26.78 2.62 -9.60
CA PHE A 232 25.72 3.39 -10.27
C PHE A 232 26.02 3.53 -11.76
N ALA A 233 25.06 3.15 -12.60
CA ALA A 233 25.17 3.24 -14.04
C ALA A 233 24.30 4.39 -14.60
N PRO A 234 24.80 5.17 -15.58
CA PRO A 234 24.00 6.20 -16.21
C PRO A 234 22.81 5.59 -16.98
N GLN A 235 21.68 6.28 -16.97
CA GLN A 235 20.52 5.87 -17.78
C GLN A 235 20.85 6.00 -19.28
N ILE A 236 20.56 4.96 -20.07
CA ILE A 236 20.75 4.98 -21.52
C ILE A 236 19.43 5.35 -22.22
N GLY A 237 19.44 6.47 -22.94
CA GLY A 237 18.30 6.95 -23.73
C GLY A 237 17.39 7.94 -23.00
N SER A 238 16.33 8.38 -23.70
CA SER A 238 15.34 9.29 -23.16
C SER A 238 13.98 8.61 -23.13
N GLY A 239 13.42 8.44 -21.92
CA GLY A 239 12.07 7.91 -21.76
C GLY A 239 11.03 9.00 -21.50
N LYS A 240 9.78 8.58 -21.33
CA LYS A 240 8.64 9.48 -21.29
C LYS A 240 8.28 9.85 -19.85
N LEU A 241 7.93 11.13 -19.66
CA LEU A 241 7.38 11.61 -18.41
C LEU A 241 5.87 11.40 -18.36
N TYR A 242 5.42 10.67 -17.35
CA TYR A 242 4.02 10.43 -17.07
C TYR A 242 3.54 11.21 -15.85
N ARG A 243 2.25 11.57 -15.87
CA ARG A 243 1.56 12.28 -14.80
C ARG A 243 0.38 11.45 -14.31
N LYS A 244 -0.25 11.91 -13.22
CA LYS A 244 -1.46 11.25 -12.70
C LYS A 244 -2.51 11.11 -13.82
N PRO A 245 -3.06 9.90 -14.04
CA PRO A 245 -4.01 9.66 -15.12
C PRO A 245 -5.25 10.54 -14.97
N THR A 246 -5.78 10.96 -16.12
CA THR A 246 -7.07 11.62 -16.24
C THR A 246 -8.22 10.64 -15.96
N LEU A 247 -9.42 11.18 -15.71
CA LEU A 247 -10.61 10.33 -15.56
C LEU A 247 -10.87 9.44 -16.77
N LYS A 248 -10.54 9.91 -17.98
CA LYS A 248 -10.73 9.15 -19.22
C LYS A 248 -9.79 7.94 -19.25
N GLU A 249 -8.52 8.14 -18.94
CA GLU A 249 -7.51 7.06 -18.89
C GLU A 249 -7.85 6.06 -17.79
N SER A 250 -8.17 6.51 -16.58
CA SER A 250 -8.58 5.62 -15.49
C SER A 250 -9.90 4.89 -15.77
N SER A 251 -10.83 5.50 -16.52
CA SER A 251 -12.09 4.85 -16.90
C SER A 251 -11.87 3.70 -17.87
N LEU A 252 -10.86 3.75 -18.72
CA LEU A 252 -10.55 2.66 -19.65
C LEU A 252 -10.10 1.42 -18.86
N GLU A 253 -9.23 1.63 -17.87
CA GLU A 253 -8.73 0.55 -17.01
C GLU A 253 -9.85 -0.06 -16.15
N ASN A 254 -10.70 0.79 -15.56
CA ASN A 254 -11.88 0.31 -14.84
C ASN A 254 -12.84 -0.50 -15.73
N LYS A 255 -12.95 -0.16 -17.01
CA LYS A 255 -13.77 -0.93 -17.97
C LYS A 255 -13.17 -2.31 -18.22
N LYS A 256 -11.85 -2.43 -18.36
CA LYS A 256 -11.16 -3.72 -18.47
C LYS A 256 -11.44 -4.59 -17.24
N ILE A 257 -11.28 -4.04 -16.04
CA ILE A 257 -11.58 -4.74 -14.78
C ILE A 257 -13.03 -5.23 -14.76
N LEU A 258 -13.99 -4.38 -15.13
CA LEU A 258 -15.41 -4.78 -15.19
C LEU A 258 -15.65 -5.93 -16.17
N MET A 259 -15.01 -5.92 -17.33
CA MET A 259 -15.10 -7.02 -18.29
C MET A 259 -14.52 -8.32 -17.73
N LEU A 260 -13.36 -8.26 -17.07
CA LEU A 260 -12.73 -9.42 -16.42
C LEU A 260 -13.60 -9.99 -15.29
N GLU A 261 -14.34 -9.13 -14.58
CA GLU A 261 -15.32 -9.53 -13.56
C GLU A 261 -16.66 -10.03 -14.15
N GLY A 262 -16.79 -10.15 -15.47
CA GLY A 262 -17.99 -10.63 -16.15
C GLY A 262 -19.09 -9.59 -16.34
N TYR A 263 -18.81 -8.30 -16.13
CA TYR A 263 -19.74 -7.19 -16.39
C TYR A 263 -19.53 -6.63 -17.80
N ASN A 264 -19.99 -7.38 -18.81
CA ASN A 264 -19.77 -7.08 -20.23
C ASN A 264 -20.88 -6.20 -20.84
N SER A 265 -22.01 -6.04 -20.16
CA SER A 265 -23.18 -5.31 -20.65
C SER A 265 -23.61 -4.14 -19.75
N LYS A 266 -24.34 -3.18 -20.34
CA LYS A 266 -24.97 -2.08 -19.59
C LYS A 266 -25.92 -2.59 -18.51
N LYS A 267 -26.62 -3.71 -18.77
CA LYS A 267 -27.51 -4.38 -17.82
C LYS A 267 -26.75 -4.91 -16.60
N GLU A 268 -25.61 -5.55 -16.81
CA GLU A 268 -24.76 -6.07 -15.73
C GLU A 268 -24.13 -4.93 -14.92
N PHE A 269 -23.71 -3.84 -15.59
CA PHE A 269 -23.23 -2.66 -14.88
C PHE A 269 -24.29 -2.06 -13.95
N ILE A 270 -25.54 -1.95 -14.43
CA ILE A 270 -26.68 -1.52 -13.61
C ILE A 270 -26.90 -2.51 -12.46
N LYS A 271 -26.83 -3.83 -12.72
CA LYS A 271 -26.91 -4.87 -11.68
C LYS A 271 -25.84 -4.69 -10.60
N LYS A 272 -24.60 -4.35 -10.97
CA LYS A 272 -23.51 -4.04 -10.01
C LYS A 272 -23.83 -2.82 -9.15
N ILE A 273 -24.33 -1.74 -9.76
CA ILE A 273 -24.75 -0.54 -9.01
C ILE A 273 -25.88 -0.87 -8.04
N LEU A 274 -26.93 -1.56 -8.50
CA LEU A 274 -28.06 -1.97 -7.67
C LEU A 274 -27.60 -2.88 -6.53
N MET A 275 -26.71 -3.83 -6.79
CA MET A 275 -26.11 -4.70 -5.77
C MET A 275 -25.33 -3.87 -4.74
N ASN A 276 -24.55 -2.88 -5.18
CA ASN A 276 -23.81 -1.99 -4.28
C ASN A 276 -24.75 -1.17 -3.40
N LEU A 277 -25.80 -0.59 -3.98
CA LEU A 277 -26.83 0.15 -3.25
C LEU A 277 -27.57 -0.76 -2.26
N TYR A 278 -27.92 -1.98 -2.67
CA TYR A 278 -28.54 -2.98 -1.80
C TYR A 278 -27.66 -3.35 -0.61
N VAL A 279 -26.35 -3.57 -0.81
CA VAL A 279 -25.41 -3.83 0.29
C VAL A 279 -25.33 -2.66 1.26
N LEU A 280 -25.30 -1.42 0.75
CA LEU A 280 -25.29 -0.22 1.59
C LEU A 280 -26.61 -0.06 2.35
N PHE A 281 -27.74 -0.28 1.68
CA PHE A 281 -29.06 -0.29 2.30
C PHE A 281 -29.16 -1.35 3.41
N ARG A 282 -28.75 -2.60 3.15
CA ARG A 282 -28.71 -3.65 4.18
C ARG A 282 -27.81 -3.27 5.36
N LYS A 283 -26.68 -2.60 5.12
CA LYS A 283 -25.80 -2.11 6.19
C LYS A 283 -26.48 -1.01 7.01
N ALA A 284 -27.09 -0.02 6.37
CA ALA A 284 -27.83 1.03 7.05
C ALA A 284 -28.97 0.43 7.89
N VAL A 285 -29.76 -0.47 7.30
CA VAL A 285 -30.79 -1.25 7.99
C VAL A 285 -30.18 -2.04 9.15
N LYS A 286 -29.04 -2.71 8.99
CA LYS A 286 -28.38 -3.45 10.09
C LYS A 286 -27.86 -2.56 11.22
N ILE A 287 -27.44 -1.32 10.92
CA ILE A 287 -27.06 -0.31 11.92
C ILE A 287 -28.29 0.21 12.67
N ILE A 288 -29.38 0.45 11.95
CA ILE A 288 -30.67 0.90 12.53
C ILE A 288 -31.30 -0.22 13.37
N LEU A 289 -31.28 -1.46 12.86
CA LEU A 289 -31.78 -2.67 13.53
C LEU A 289 -30.79 -3.22 14.56
N LYS A 290 -29.69 -2.51 14.87
CA LYS A 290 -28.69 -2.90 15.88
C LYS A 290 -29.23 -2.65 17.30
N LYS A 291 -30.42 -3.19 17.59
CA LYS A 291 -30.69 -3.88 18.85
C LYS A 291 -29.85 -5.17 18.77
N GLU A 292 -28.79 -5.25 19.56
CA GLU A 292 -27.79 -6.32 19.51
C GLU A 292 -28.42 -7.72 19.43
N ARG A 293 -28.26 -8.42 18.30
CA ARG A 293 -28.16 -9.87 18.33
C ARG A 293 -26.69 -10.23 18.34
N LYS A 294 -26.12 -10.45 19.52
CA LYS A 294 -24.83 -11.13 19.66
C LYS A 294 -24.99 -12.50 19.01
N LYS A 295 -24.33 -12.73 17.87
CA LYS A 295 -24.33 -14.06 17.25
C LYS A 295 -23.46 -14.95 18.14
N ALA A 296 -24.07 -16.01 18.69
CA ALA A 296 -23.41 -16.92 19.62
C ALA A 296 -22.27 -17.73 18.98
N VAL A 297 -22.29 -17.93 17.66
CA VAL A 297 -21.32 -18.75 16.93
C VAL A 297 -20.91 -18.09 15.61
N SER A 298 -19.61 -18.09 15.29
CA SER A 298 -19.04 -17.73 13.99
C SER A 298 -18.31 -18.93 13.38
N ILE A 299 -18.41 -19.13 12.06
CA ILE A 299 -17.72 -20.21 11.35
C ILE A 299 -16.65 -19.59 10.46
N LEU A 300 -15.40 -20.00 10.68
CA LEU A 300 -14.23 -19.63 9.88
C LEU A 300 -13.85 -20.80 8.98
N LEU A 301 -13.85 -20.55 7.68
CA LEU A 301 -13.49 -21.51 6.65
C LEU A 301 -12.16 -21.09 6.04
N PHE A 302 -11.17 -21.98 6.09
CA PHE A 302 -9.89 -21.80 5.42
C PHE A 302 -9.83 -22.74 4.23
N HIS A 303 -9.47 -22.20 3.07
CA HIS A 303 -9.39 -22.99 1.83
C HIS A 303 -8.12 -23.82 1.77
N ARG A 304 -6.98 -23.19 2.09
CA ARG A 304 -5.69 -23.86 2.18
C ARG A 304 -4.79 -23.15 3.20
N VAL A 305 -4.05 -23.91 3.99
CA VAL A 305 -2.99 -23.40 4.87
C VAL A 305 -1.67 -23.95 4.34
N SER A 306 -0.81 -23.11 3.79
CA SER A 306 0.46 -23.52 3.18
C SER A 306 1.32 -22.30 2.89
N ASP A 307 2.64 -22.46 3.02
CA ASP A 307 3.61 -21.43 2.61
C ASP A 307 4.11 -21.63 1.17
N GLU A 308 3.77 -22.77 0.55
CA GLU A 308 4.19 -23.13 -0.81
C GLU A 308 3.42 -22.35 -1.89
N PHE A 309 2.21 -21.89 -1.56
CA PHE A 309 1.33 -21.21 -2.51
C PHE A 309 0.88 -19.85 -1.99
N ARG A 310 1.07 -18.81 -2.81
CA ARG A 310 0.65 -17.44 -2.50
C ARG A 310 -0.45 -16.98 -3.45
N ASP A 311 -1.69 -17.38 -3.15
CA ASP A 311 -2.88 -16.90 -3.84
C ASP A 311 -3.94 -16.37 -2.86
N ASN A 312 -5.03 -15.83 -3.39
CA ASN A 312 -6.06 -15.15 -2.59
C ASN A 312 -6.90 -16.10 -1.70
N VAL A 313 -6.68 -17.41 -1.77
CA VAL A 313 -7.42 -18.42 -0.99
C VAL A 313 -6.51 -19.17 -0.01
N THR A 314 -5.22 -18.87 0.02
CA THR A 314 -4.24 -19.53 0.88
C THR A 314 -3.78 -18.62 1.99
N ILE A 315 -3.75 -19.15 3.22
CA ILE A 315 -3.15 -18.48 4.37
C ILE A 315 -1.81 -19.15 4.70
N GLY A 316 -0.78 -18.36 5.03
CA GLY A 316 0.52 -18.91 5.44
C GLY A 316 0.44 -19.63 6.78
N VAL A 317 1.36 -20.55 7.05
CA VAL A 317 1.33 -21.42 8.25
C VAL A 317 1.48 -20.60 9.52
N GLU A 318 2.48 -19.72 9.59
CA GLU A 318 2.71 -18.83 10.75
C GLU A 318 1.50 -17.90 10.99
N GLN A 319 0.88 -17.43 9.90
CA GLN A 319 -0.28 -16.55 9.95
C GLN A 319 -1.54 -17.27 10.45
N PHE A 320 -1.73 -18.52 10.02
CA PHE A 320 -2.80 -19.37 10.53
C PHE A 320 -2.61 -19.64 12.02
N ASP A 321 -1.41 -20.04 12.44
CA ASP A 321 -1.10 -20.34 13.85
C ASP A 321 -1.36 -19.14 14.77
N SER A 322 -0.87 -17.95 14.40
CA SER A 322 -1.12 -16.72 15.17
C SER A 322 -2.62 -16.40 15.29
N LEU A 323 -3.39 -16.62 14.22
CA LEU A 323 -4.84 -16.43 14.23
C LEU A 323 -5.53 -17.44 15.14
N ILE A 324 -5.15 -18.73 15.10
CA ILE A 324 -5.70 -19.75 16.01
C ILE A 324 -5.36 -19.42 17.47
N GLY A 325 -4.13 -19.02 17.75
CA GLY A 325 -3.69 -18.59 19.08
C GLY A 325 -4.54 -17.43 19.63
N PHE A 326 -4.76 -16.38 18.82
CA PHE A 326 -5.64 -15.28 19.20
C PHE A 326 -7.08 -15.74 19.46
N LEU A 327 -7.62 -16.60 18.60
CA LEU A 327 -8.98 -17.12 18.73
C LEU A 327 -9.13 -17.95 19.99
N ALA A 328 -8.18 -18.83 20.31
CA ALA A 328 -8.21 -19.67 21.50
C ALA A 328 -8.19 -18.85 22.80
N GLN A 329 -7.50 -17.71 22.80
CA GLN A 329 -7.43 -16.81 23.97
C GLN A 329 -8.73 -16.03 24.21
N ASN A 330 -9.45 -15.69 23.14
CA ASN A 330 -10.56 -14.73 23.20
C ASN A 330 -11.94 -15.35 22.97
N TYR A 331 -12.00 -16.54 22.38
CA TYR A 331 -13.20 -17.21 21.93
C TYR A 331 -13.17 -18.68 22.34
N GLN A 332 -14.35 -19.27 22.50
CA GLN A 332 -14.44 -20.73 22.66
C GLN A 332 -14.34 -21.36 21.26
N ILE A 333 -13.28 -22.12 21.01
CA ILE A 333 -13.14 -22.88 19.77
C ILE A 333 -13.99 -24.15 19.89
N LEU A 334 -14.91 -24.35 18.96
CA LEU A 334 -15.78 -25.52 18.89
C LEU A 334 -15.54 -26.28 17.60
N THR A 335 -15.52 -27.61 17.65
CA THR A 335 -15.54 -28.42 16.44
C THR A 335 -16.96 -28.49 15.87
N LEU A 336 -17.08 -28.89 14.60
CA LEU A 336 -18.39 -29.13 13.99
C LEU A 336 -19.16 -30.22 14.76
N LYS A 337 -18.44 -31.23 15.28
CA LYS A 337 -19.02 -32.32 16.08
C LYS A 337 -19.57 -31.81 17.41
N ASP A 338 -18.87 -30.89 18.07
CA ASP A 338 -19.30 -30.32 19.35
C ASP A 338 -20.65 -29.59 19.23
N ILE A 339 -20.85 -28.84 18.14
CA ILE A 339 -22.09 -28.10 17.90
C ILE A 339 -23.25 -29.01 17.50
N LEU A 340 -22.98 -30.03 16.67
CA LEU A 340 -24.02 -30.97 16.25
C LEU A 340 -24.57 -31.77 17.43
N ASN A 341 -23.74 -32.03 18.44
CA ASN A 341 -24.14 -32.78 19.63
C ASN A 341 -24.70 -31.89 20.74
N ASN A 342 -24.18 -30.66 20.92
CA ASN A 342 -24.62 -29.73 21.96
C ASN A 342 -24.55 -28.27 21.46
N PRO A 343 -25.64 -27.70 20.94
CA PRO A 343 -25.64 -26.31 20.49
C PRO A 343 -25.42 -25.36 21.69
N PRO A 344 -24.53 -24.36 21.59
CA PRO A 344 -24.21 -23.49 22.72
C PRO A 344 -25.41 -22.61 23.11
N PRO A 345 -25.68 -22.43 24.42
CA PRO A 345 -26.78 -21.61 24.88
C PRO A 345 -26.57 -20.12 24.52
N ILE A 346 -27.68 -19.43 24.26
CA ILE A 346 -27.69 -18.02 23.88
C ILE A 346 -27.16 -17.19 25.07
N GLY A 347 -25.99 -16.54 24.93
CA GLY A 347 -25.50 -15.54 25.89
C GLY A 347 -24.10 -15.74 26.47
N ILE A 348 -23.39 -16.82 26.11
CA ILE A 348 -21.98 -17.05 26.55
C ILE A 348 -20.99 -16.42 25.54
N LYS A 349 -19.70 -16.32 25.94
CA LYS A 349 -18.57 -15.87 25.11
C LYS A 349 -18.74 -16.34 23.66
N PRO A 350 -18.51 -15.46 22.66
CA PRO A 350 -18.64 -15.83 21.26
C PRO A 350 -17.79 -17.08 20.93
N SER A 351 -18.41 -18.06 20.28
CA SER A 351 -17.73 -19.30 19.89
C SER A 351 -17.33 -19.27 18.41
N VAL A 352 -16.25 -19.96 18.06
CA VAL A 352 -15.71 -20.00 16.69
C VAL A 352 -15.49 -21.44 16.24
N ILE A 353 -15.99 -21.80 15.06
CA ILE A 353 -15.66 -23.08 14.39
C ILE A 353 -14.56 -22.81 13.37
N ILE A 354 -13.53 -23.64 13.35
CA ILE A 354 -12.50 -23.63 12.31
C ILE A 354 -12.66 -24.89 11.46
N ARG A 355 -12.73 -24.74 10.14
CA ARG A 355 -12.74 -25.86 9.20
C ARG A 355 -11.79 -25.59 8.04
N LEU A 356 -10.91 -26.56 7.80
CA LEU A 356 -10.11 -26.67 6.59
C LEU A 356 -10.97 -27.34 5.52
N THR A 357 -11.10 -26.71 4.35
CA THR A 357 -11.98 -27.18 3.27
C THR A 357 -11.26 -28.05 2.23
N SER A 358 -9.92 -28.10 2.25
CA SER A 358 -9.13 -29.12 1.58
C SER A 358 -8.57 -30.09 2.63
N GLN A 359 -8.90 -31.37 2.48
CA GLN A 359 -8.12 -32.45 3.08
C GLN A 359 -6.94 -32.68 2.15
N LEU A 360 -5.77 -32.26 2.58
CA LEU A 360 -4.53 -32.97 2.25
C LEU A 360 -4.00 -33.43 3.60
N GLU A 361 -3.65 -34.71 3.67
CA GLU A 361 -3.17 -35.44 4.85
C GLU A 361 -2.08 -34.69 5.62
#